data_AF-A0A8I0Q3B6-F1
#
_entry.id   AF-A0A8I0Q3B6-F1
#
_cell.length_a   1.000
_cell.length_b   1.000
_cell.length_c   1.000
_cell.angle_alpha   90.00
_cell.angle_beta   90.00
_cell.angle_gamma   90.00
#
_symmetry.space_group_name_H-M   'P 1'
#
loop_
_entity.id
_entity.type
_entity.pdbx_description
1 polymer ?
#
loop_
_entity_poly.entity_id
_entity_poly.type
_entity_poly.pdbx_seq_one_letter_code
_entity_poly.pdbx_strand_id
1 'polypeptide(L)'
;ADMGLDLSGFAELSRDLESLSRTENTRVLREATKAAADMLRDEVRRSAPVRTGKLARNIVTGGQRSRYKGEVVSGVYIRGTNAAGTNS
;
A
#
# COMPACT_ATOMS: atom_id res chain seq x y z
N ALA A 1 8.32 -55.33 -0.10
CA ALA A 1 8.17 -54.20 -1.03
C ALA A 1 8.20 -52.94 -0.19
N ASP A 2 9.29 -52.19 -0.28
CA ASP A 2 9.39 -50.89 0.39
C ASP A 2 8.57 -49.90 -0.44
N MET A 3 7.36 -49.58 0.01
CA MET A 3 6.58 -48.50 -0.58
C MET A 3 7.15 -47.19 -0.07
N GLY A 4 8.29 -46.78 -0.64
CA GLY A 4 8.84 -45.46 -0.44
C GLY A 4 7.83 -44.42 -0.93
N LEU A 5 7.03 -43.90 -0.02
CA LEU A 5 6.10 -42.81 -0.28
C LEU A 5 6.92 -41.59 -0.68
N ASP A 6 6.77 -41.15 -1.94
CA ASP A 6 7.43 -39.95 -2.43
C ASP A 6 6.71 -38.70 -1.88
N LEU A 7 7.25 -38.16 -0.79
CA LEU A 7 6.73 -36.97 -0.10
C LEU A 7 7.33 -35.66 -0.66
N SER A 8 8.17 -35.72 -1.69
CA SER A 8 8.83 -34.54 -2.26
C SER A 8 7.83 -33.52 -2.83
N GLY A 9 6.74 -33.98 -3.46
CA GLY A 9 5.67 -33.12 -3.98
C GLY A 9 4.90 -32.36 -2.89
N PHE A 10 4.76 -32.91 -1.70
CA PHE A 10 4.13 -32.19 -0.57
C PHE A 10 5.04 -31.07 -0.05
N ALA A 11 6.35 -31.27 -0.05
CA ALA A 11 7.32 -30.25 0.32
C ALA A 11 7.38 -29.08 -0.68
N GLU A 12 7.13 -29.34 -1.97
CA GLU A 12 6.97 -28.28 -2.98
C GLU A 12 5.67 -27.50 -2.76
N LEU A 13 4.55 -28.20 -2.57
CA LEU A 13 3.25 -27.57 -2.34
C LEU A 13 3.22 -26.73 -1.06
N SER A 14 3.89 -27.16 0.01
CA SER A 14 4.04 -26.36 1.23
C SER A 14 4.80 -25.05 0.99
N ARG A 15 5.83 -25.06 0.13
CA ARG A 15 6.61 -23.86 -0.21
C ARG A 15 5.79 -22.88 -1.05
N ASP A 16 5.00 -23.39 -1.97
CA ASP A 16 4.10 -22.57 -2.80
C ASP A 16 3.01 -21.90 -1.97
N LEU A 17 2.40 -22.64 -1.03
CA LEU A 17 1.41 -22.08 -0.10
C LEU A 17 2.01 -21.02 0.82
N GLU A 18 3.25 -21.21 1.28
CA GLU A 18 3.93 -20.19 2.08
C GLU A 18 4.21 -18.91 1.28
N SER A 19 4.66 -19.06 0.03
CA SER A 19 4.88 -17.94 -0.89
C SER A 19 3.59 -17.18 -1.19
N LEU A 20 2.51 -17.92 -1.46
CA LEU A 20 1.18 -17.36 -1.71
C LEU A 20 0.67 -16.61 -0.48
N SER A 21 0.77 -17.23 0.71
CA SER A 21 0.37 -16.61 1.98
C SER A 21 1.07 -15.27 2.24
N ARG A 22 2.38 -15.19 1.99
CA ARG A 22 3.15 -13.94 2.13
C ARG A 22 2.70 -12.87 1.13
N THR A 23 2.41 -13.27 -0.10
CA THR A 23 1.97 -12.38 -1.18
C THR A 23 0.59 -11.81 -0.87
N GLU A 24 -0.36 -12.67 -0.49
CA GLU A 24 -1.72 -12.27 -0.12
C GLU A 24 -1.72 -11.38 1.12
N ASN A 25 -0.94 -11.70 2.15
CA ASN A 25 -0.82 -10.86 3.33
C ASN A 25 -0.31 -9.45 2.95
N THR A 26 0.71 -9.36 2.10
CA THR A 26 1.23 -8.08 1.62
C THR A 26 0.18 -7.29 0.83
N ARG A 27 -0.63 -7.97 0.02
CA ARG A 27 -1.72 -7.34 -0.75
C ARG A 27 -2.79 -6.76 0.17
N VAL A 28 -3.27 -7.54 1.15
CA VAL A 28 -4.28 -7.10 2.11
C VAL A 28 -3.78 -5.90 2.92
N LEU A 29 -2.53 -5.91 3.37
CA LEU A 29 -1.92 -4.75 4.06
C LEU A 29 -1.86 -3.50 3.16
N ARG A 30 -1.57 -3.64 1.87
CA ARG A 30 -1.60 -2.53 0.90
C ARG A 30 -2.99 -1.96 0.73
N GLU A 31 -3.99 -2.81 0.61
CA GLU A 31 -5.38 -2.38 0.46
C GLU A 31 -5.88 -1.68 1.73
N ALA A 32 -5.59 -2.24 2.91
CA ALA A 32 -5.96 -1.66 4.20
C ALA A 32 -5.30 -0.29 4.44
N THR A 33 -3.97 -0.19 4.24
CA THR A 33 -3.25 1.09 4.43
C THR A 33 -3.69 2.14 3.43
N LYS A 34 -3.99 1.75 2.19
CA LYS A 34 -4.52 2.66 1.18
C LYS A 34 -5.90 3.17 1.55
N ALA A 35 -6.81 2.30 2.00
CA ALA A 35 -8.14 2.71 2.45
C ALA A 35 -8.04 3.71 3.60
N ALA A 36 -7.17 3.46 4.57
CA ALA A 36 -6.91 4.39 5.67
C ALA A 36 -6.40 5.76 5.18
N ALA A 37 -5.45 5.76 4.23
CA ALA A 37 -4.94 6.98 3.62
C ALA A 37 -6.02 7.71 2.80
N ASP A 38 -6.92 6.99 2.14
CA ASP A 38 -7.99 7.59 1.32
C ASP A 38 -9.00 8.32 2.21
N MET A 39 -9.36 7.76 3.38
CA MET A 39 -10.19 8.46 4.37
C MET A 39 -9.53 9.77 4.82
N LEU A 40 -8.24 9.74 5.11
CA LEU A 40 -7.48 10.95 5.50
C LEU A 40 -7.43 11.97 4.36
N ARG A 41 -7.17 11.52 3.13
CA ARG A 41 -7.16 12.39 1.94
C ARG A 41 -8.48 13.13 1.81
N ASP A 42 -9.60 12.45 1.99
CA ASP A 42 -10.92 13.04 1.82
C ASP A 42 -11.23 14.07 2.90
N GLU A 43 -10.80 13.84 4.15
CA GLU A 43 -10.89 14.84 5.21
C GLU A 43 -10.00 16.07 4.95
N VAL A 44 -8.77 15.85 4.51
CA VAL A 44 -7.84 16.93 4.15
C VAL A 44 -8.36 17.74 2.96
N ARG A 45 -9.03 17.09 1.99
CA ARG A 45 -9.68 17.78 0.87
C ARG A 45 -10.86 18.63 1.32
N ARG A 46 -11.68 18.16 2.26
CA ARG A 46 -12.82 18.91 2.81
C ARG A 46 -12.38 20.16 3.57
N SER A 47 -11.28 20.07 4.30
CA SER A 47 -10.71 21.18 5.08
C SER A 47 -9.78 22.10 4.27
N ALA A 48 -9.45 21.73 3.03
CA ALA A 48 -8.53 22.50 2.20
C ALA A 48 -9.10 23.90 1.84
N PRO A 49 -8.32 24.98 2.01
CA PRO A 49 -8.73 26.31 1.58
C PRO A 49 -9.06 26.39 0.09
N VAL A 50 -10.20 27.01 -0.24
CA VAL A 50 -10.69 27.11 -1.61
C VAL A 50 -10.45 28.50 -2.17
N ARG A 51 -9.46 28.62 -3.07
CA ARG A 51 -9.30 29.77 -3.98
C ARG A 51 -9.71 29.38 -5.41
N THR A 52 -9.06 28.36 -5.96
CA THR A 52 -9.27 27.82 -7.31
C THR A 52 -9.68 26.34 -7.31
N GLY A 53 -9.68 25.68 -6.14
CA GLY A 53 -9.91 24.24 -5.99
C GLY A 53 -8.71 23.35 -6.37
N LYS A 54 -7.61 23.94 -6.86
CA LYS A 54 -6.41 23.20 -7.29
C LYS A 54 -5.75 22.41 -6.16
N LEU A 55 -5.73 22.95 -4.94
CA LEU A 55 -5.18 22.27 -3.76
C LEU A 55 -5.92 20.96 -3.47
N ALA A 56 -7.25 21.02 -3.35
CA ALA A 56 -8.10 19.85 -3.13
C ALA A 56 -7.89 18.77 -4.21
N ARG A 57 -7.79 19.16 -5.48
CA ARG A 57 -7.53 18.23 -6.60
C ARG A 57 -6.17 17.55 -6.52
N ASN A 58 -5.17 18.24 -5.97
CA ASN A 58 -3.79 17.75 -5.88
C ASN A 58 -3.50 16.96 -4.61
N ILE A 59 -4.33 17.03 -3.57
CA ILE A 59 -4.24 16.16 -2.38
C ILE A 59 -4.58 14.73 -2.83
N VAL A 60 -3.62 13.82 -2.76
CA VAL A 60 -3.72 12.44 -3.27
C VAL A 60 -3.10 11.45 -2.30
N THR A 61 -3.50 10.19 -2.40
CA THR A 61 -2.89 9.08 -1.66
C THR A 61 -1.78 8.41 -2.47
N GLY A 62 -0.80 7.85 -1.79
CA GLY A 62 0.21 7.00 -2.41
C GLY A 62 0.97 6.14 -1.42
N GLY A 63 1.57 5.09 -1.94
CA GLY A 63 2.47 4.24 -1.17
C GLY A 63 3.80 4.93 -0.91
N GLN A 64 4.37 4.71 0.26
CA GLN A 64 5.72 5.14 0.59
C GLN A 64 6.66 3.94 0.63
N ARG A 65 7.96 4.23 0.43
CA ARG A 65 9.00 3.23 0.61
C ARG A 65 9.06 2.86 2.10
N SER A 66 8.73 1.61 2.38
CA SER A 66 8.81 1.03 3.71
C SER A 66 10.25 1.04 4.23
N ARG A 67 10.41 1.29 5.54
CA ARG A 67 11.73 1.29 6.21
C ARG A 67 12.06 -0.09 6.76
N TYR A 68 11.05 -0.92 7.02
CA TYR A 68 11.20 -2.25 7.62
C TYR A 68 10.70 -3.36 6.68
N LYS A 69 11.34 -4.53 6.75
CA LYS A 69 10.95 -5.69 5.92
C LYS A 69 9.55 -6.16 6.31
N GLY A 70 8.64 -6.24 5.33
CA GLY A 70 7.25 -6.67 5.54
C GLY A 70 6.29 -5.56 5.95
N GLU A 71 6.77 -4.34 6.17
CA GLU A 71 5.91 -3.18 6.41
C GLU A 71 5.40 -2.61 5.08
N VAL A 72 4.15 -2.17 5.08
CA VAL A 72 3.51 -1.46 3.97
C VAL A 72 3.05 -0.11 4.51
N VAL A 73 3.41 0.97 3.81
CA VAL A 73 3.07 2.34 4.23
C VAL A 73 2.33 3.03 3.09
N SER A 74 1.21 3.67 3.41
CA SER A 74 0.48 4.56 2.50
C SER A 74 0.17 5.87 3.24
N GLY A 75 0.24 6.99 2.53
CA GLY A 75 0.01 8.31 3.11
C GLY A 75 -0.59 9.30 2.12
N VAL A 76 -0.88 10.50 2.60
CA VAL A 76 -1.44 11.61 1.82
C VAL A 76 -0.32 12.60 1.47
N TYR A 77 -0.28 13.05 0.22
CA TYR A 77 0.66 14.07 -0.25
C TYR A 77 0.00 14.99 -1.27
N ILE A 78 0.62 16.13 -1.53
CA ILE A 78 0.14 17.09 -2.52
C ILE A 78 0.96 16.92 -3.80
N ARG A 79 0.31 16.55 -4.90
CA ARG A 79 0.96 16.42 -6.21
C ARG A 79 1.34 17.79 -6.76
N GLY A 80 2.55 17.90 -7.32
CA GLY A 80 3.00 19.11 -8.00
C GLY A 80 3.39 20.26 -7.07
N THR A 81 3.68 19.99 -5.80
CA THR A 81 4.39 20.95 -4.94
C THR A 81 5.83 21.12 -5.44
N ASN A 82 6.16 22.34 -5.85
CA ASN A 82 7.55 22.80 -5.78
C ASN A 82 7.95 22.83 -4.29
N ALA A 83 9.21 22.51 -3.97
CA ALA A 83 9.71 22.58 -2.59
C ALA A 83 9.53 23.97 -1.93
N ALA A 84 9.30 25.01 -2.74
CA ALA A 84 9.06 26.39 -2.32
C ALA A 84 7.59 26.71 -1.91
N GLY A 85 6.64 25.76 -1.98
CA GLY A 85 5.28 25.96 -1.46
C GLY A 85 4.34 26.86 -2.27
N THR A 86 4.72 27.30 -3.48
CA THR A 86 3.96 28.25 -4.31
C THR A 86 2.84 27.63 -5.16
N ASN A 87 2.02 26.77 -4.55
CA ASN A 87 0.84 26.26 -5.24
C ASN A 87 -0.33 27.25 -5.15
N SER A 88 -0.42 28.15 -6.13
CA SER A 88 -1.58 29.02 -6.42
C SER A 88 -2.73 28.26 -7.09
#